data_AF-A0A940ZNW1-F1
#
_entry.id   AF-A0A940ZNW1-F1
#
_cell.length_a   1.000
_cell.length_b   1.000
_cell.length_c   1.000
_cell.angle_alpha   90.00
_cell.angle_beta   90.00
_cell.angle_gamma   90.00
#
_symmetry.space_group_name_H-M   'P 1'
#
loop_
_entity.id
_entity.type
_entity.pdbx_description
1 polymer ?
#
loop_
_entity_poly.entity_id
_entity_poly.type
_entity_poly.pdbx_seq_one_letter_code
_entity_poly.pdbx_strand_id
1 'polypeptide(L)'
;MNEERDRFLTEAMGTCWHDFDPDNHINTYSLEAYVCKKCKGFILGNNDFSVEEDFSRLLNWVKGQEQFQELLVRFNELDLKDAGKGQSTRDKFADELYLFLKR
;
A
#
# COMPACT_ATOMS: atom_id res chain seq x y z
N MET A 1 -4.48 8.35 2.16
CA MET A 1 -4.79 7.06 2.82
C MET A 1 -6.29 6.77 2.88
N ASN A 2 -6.70 5.61 2.36
CA ASN A 2 -8.01 4.99 2.61
C ASN A 2 -7.75 3.74 3.45
N GLU A 3 -7.92 3.85 4.77
CA GLU A 3 -7.45 2.83 5.72
C GLU A 3 -8.02 1.42 5.45
N GLU A 4 -9.32 1.31 5.18
CA GLU A 4 -9.94 0.00 4.96
C GLU A 4 -9.34 -0.70 3.74
N ARG A 5 -9.23 0.04 2.62
CA ARG A 5 -8.65 -0.43 1.37
C ARG A 5 -7.18 -0.77 1.54
N ASP A 6 -6.42 0.15 2.10
CA ASP A 6 -4.97 0.04 2.22
C ASP A 6 -4.60 -1.09 3.19
N ARG A 7 -5.36 -1.28 4.27
CA ARG A 7 -5.23 -2.45 5.17
C ARG A 7 -5.51 -3.75 4.43
N PHE A 8 -6.65 -3.84 3.75
CA PHE A 8 -7.03 -5.06 3.05
C PHE A 8 -5.97 -5.46 2.01
N LEU A 9 -5.51 -4.50 1.19
CA LEU A 9 -4.50 -4.75 0.17
C LEU A 9 -3.13 -5.09 0.80
N THR A 10 -2.75 -4.43 1.88
CA THR A 10 -1.54 -4.77 2.66
C THR A 10 -1.56 -6.23 3.11
N GLU A 11 -2.68 -6.68 3.67
CA GLU A 11 -2.84 -8.06 4.13
C GLU A 11 -2.90 -9.05 2.96
N ALA A 12 -3.57 -8.70 1.85
CA ALA A 12 -3.63 -9.51 0.63
C ALA A 12 -2.24 -9.72 -0.01
N MET A 13 -1.36 -8.72 0.10
CA MET A 13 0.05 -8.83 -0.31
C MET A 13 0.88 -9.75 0.62
N GLY A 14 0.31 -10.25 1.71
CA GLY A 14 1.01 -11.02 2.74
C GLY A 14 1.89 -10.13 3.65
N THR A 15 1.68 -8.81 3.61
CA THR A 15 2.37 -7.87 4.50
C THR A 15 1.53 -7.55 5.74
N CYS A 16 2.16 -7.02 6.78
CA CYS A 16 1.48 -6.78 8.04
C CYS A 16 0.93 -5.35 8.09
N TRP A 17 -0.37 -5.21 8.37
CA TRP A 17 -0.93 -3.93 8.82
C TRP A 17 -0.71 -3.78 10.33
N HIS A 18 -0.21 -2.62 10.74
CA HIS A 18 0.27 -2.39 12.08
C HIS A 18 -0.69 -1.55 12.90
N ASP A 19 -1.00 -2.06 14.10
CA ASP A 19 -1.68 -1.29 15.14
C ASP A 19 -0.59 -0.51 15.89
N PHE A 20 -0.60 0.82 15.77
CA PHE A 20 0.36 1.68 16.49
C PHE A 20 0.01 1.70 17.97
N ASP A 21 1.02 1.42 18.80
CA ASP A 21 0.92 1.50 20.25
C ASP A 21 1.66 2.77 20.68
N PRO A 22 0.97 3.93 20.78
CA PRO A 22 1.60 5.22 21.06
C PRO A 22 2.38 5.23 22.38
N ASP A 23 2.02 4.36 23.32
CA ASP A 23 2.67 4.22 24.63
C ASP A 23 3.98 3.39 24.55
N ASN A 24 4.26 2.72 23.43
CA ASN A 24 5.43 1.84 23.24
C ASN A 24 6.21 2.18 21.95
N HIS A 25 6.49 3.47 21.73
CA HIS A 25 7.37 3.92 20.67
C HIS A 25 8.87 3.77 21.05
N ILE A 26 9.70 3.55 20.04
CA ILE A 26 11.16 3.59 20.12
C ILE A 26 11.62 4.89 19.51
N ASN A 27 12.31 5.71 20.31
CA ASN A 27 12.95 6.92 19.80
C ASN A 27 14.26 6.54 19.11
N THR A 28 14.35 6.79 17.81
CA THR A 28 15.62 6.79 17.07
C THR A 28 16.14 8.22 16.95
N TYR A 29 17.40 8.38 16.54
CA TYR A 29 18.04 9.70 16.41
C TYR A 29 17.29 10.69 15.50
N SER A 30 16.41 10.21 14.61
CA SER A 30 15.72 11.04 13.62
C SER A 30 14.19 10.87 13.61
N LEU A 31 13.65 9.77 14.13
CA LEU A 31 12.24 9.40 13.98
C LEU A 31 11.72 8.56 15.16
N GLU A 32 10.43 8.66 15.43
CA GLU A 32 9.70 7.67 16.25
C GLU A 32 9.44 6.43 15.40
N ALA A 33 9.79 5.26 15.94
CA ALA A 33 9.56 3.97 15.30
C ALA A 33 8.81 3.04 16.26
N TYR A 34 8.14 2.02 15.74
CA TYR A 34 7.42 1.03 16.55
C TYR A 34 7.90 -0.37 16.21
N VAL A 35 7.84 -1.30 17.15
CA VAL A 35 8.08 -2.73 16.86
C VAL A 35 6.74 -3.42 16.74
N CYS A 36 6.48 -4.01 15.58
CA CYS A 36 5.24 -4.74 15.37
C CYS A 36 5.19 -5.96 16.28
N LYS A 37 4.15 -6.07 17.11
CA LYS A 37 3.98 -7.26 17.95
C LYS A 37 3.72 -8.53 17.14
N LYS A 38 3.11 -8.40 15.94
CA LYS A 38 2.76 -9.50 15.02
C LYS A 38 3.99 -10.01 14.24
N CYS A 39 4.66 -9.15 13.47
CA CYS A 39 5.79 -9.56 12.60
C CYS A 39 7.18 -9.31 13.21
N LYS A 40 7.27 -8.70 14.40
CA LYS A 40 8.53 -8.30 15.07
C LYS A 40 9.42 -7.35 14.25
N GLY A 41 8.90 -6.76 13.17
CA GLY A 41 9.60 -5.78 12.34
C GLY A 41 9.55 -4.37 12.90
N PHE A 42 10.49 -3.54 12.46
CA PHE A 42 10.46 -2.09 12.67
C PHE A 42 9.42 -1.44 11.76
N ILE A 43 8.61 -0.56 12.33
CA ILE A 43 7.50 0.12 11.67
C ILE A 43 7.78 1.62 11.70
N LEU A 44 7.75 2.25 10.54
CA LEU A 44 7.77 3.70 10.38
C LEU A 44 6.40 4.25 9.95
N GLY A 45 5.52 3.39 9.44
CA GLY A 45 4.20 3.76 8.94
C GLY A 45 3.44 2.53 8.44
N ASN A 46 2.14 2.68 8.23
CA ASN A 46 1.34 1.74 7.44
C ASN A 46 1.40 2.15 5.96
N ASN A 47 1.13 1.22 5.06
CA ASN A 47 1.15 1.51 3.63
C ASN A 47 0.04 2.52 3.28
N ASP A 48 0.38 3.56 2.50
CA ASP A 48 -0.59 4.46 1.87
C ASP A 48 -0.46 4.35 0.35
N PHE A 49 -1.33 3.59 -0.31
CA PHE A 49 -1.22 3.36 -1.75
C PHE A 49 -1.58 4.58 -2.61
N SER A 50 -1.92 5.72 -2.01
CA SER A 50 -2.03 6.99 -2.74
C SER A 50 -0.66 7.66 -3.00
N VAL A 51 0.36 7.34 -2.20
CA VAL A 51 1.74 7.81 -2.40
C VAL A 51 2.56 6.87 -3.29
N GLU A 52 3.50 7.47 -4.01
CA GLU A 52 4.24 6.79 -5.08
C GLU A 52 5.08 5.60 -4.59
N GLU A 53 5.70 5.72 -3.42
CA GLU A 53 6.57 4.68 -2.86
C GLU A 53 5.80 3.38 -2.58
N ASP A 54 4.73 3.47 -1.79
CA ASP A 54 3.90 2.32 -1.45
C ASP A 54 3.12 1.81 -2.66
N PHE A 55 2.64 2.71 -3.53
CA PHE A 55 1.97 2.31 -4.76
C PHE A 55 2.90 1.51 -5.68
N SER A 56 4.17 1.89 -5.80
CA SER A 56 5.14 1.17 -6.63
C SER A 56 5.31 -0.28 -6.15
N ARG A 57 5.29 -0.50 -4.83
CA ARG A 57 5.30 -1.85 -4.23
C ARG A 57 4.02 -2.63 -4.58
N LEU A 58 2.85 -2.01 -4.47
CA LEU A 58 1.57 -2.61 -4.85
C LEU A 58 1.56 -3.00 -6.33
N LEU A 59 1.95 -2.08 -7.22
CA LEU A 59 1.98 -2.31 -8.66
C LEU A 59 2.91 -3.47 -9.04
N ASN A 60 4.10 -3.54 -8.43
CA ASN A 60 5.03 -4.66 -8.66
C ASN A 60 4.44 -6.00 -8.22
N TRP A 61 3.75 -6.04 -7.08
CA TRP A 61 3.05 -7.23 -6.61
C TRP A 61 1.92 -7.66 -7.55
N VAL A 62 1.15 -6.71 -8.08
CA VAL A 62 0.09 -6.99 -9.07
C VAL A 62 0.67 -7.53 -10.37
N LYS A 63 1.75 -6.92 -10.88
CA LYS A 63 2.45 -7.36 -12.11
C LYS A 63 2.95 -8.81 -12.03
N GLY A 64 3.27 -9.29 -10.83
CA GLY A 64 3.71 -10.66 -10.60
C GLY A 64 2.59 -11.72 -10.66
N GLN A 65 1.33 -11.32 -10.88
CA GLN A 65 0.19 -12.22 -10.83
C GLN A 65 -0.62 -12.21 -12.14
N GLU A 66 -0.81 -13.41 -12.71
CA GLU A 66 -1.54 -13.59 -13.98
C GLU A 66 -3.02 -13.19 -13.87
N GLN A 67 -3.65 -13.38 -12.72
CA GLN A 67 -5.06 -13.06 -12.49
C GLN A 67 -5.40 -11.57 -12.60
N PHE A 68 -4.40 -10.67 -12.56
CA PHE A 68 -4.62 -9.22 -12.61
C PHE A 68 -4.23 -8.57 -13.95
N GLN A 69 -3.89 -9.35 -14.98
CA GLN A 69 -3.51 -8.79 -16.27
C GLN A 69 -4.62 -7.94 -16.89
N GLU A 70 -5.88 -8.35 -16.74
CA GLU A 70 -7.03 -7.55 -17.21
C GLU A 70 -7.18 -6.21 -16.51
N LEU A 71 -6.79 -6.14 -15.23
CA LEU A 71 -6.78 -4.87 -14.48
C LEU A 71 -5.65 -3.98 -15.00
N LEU A 72 -4.44 -4.54 -15.15
CA LEU A 72 -3.27 -3.78 -15.61
C LEU A 72 -3.47 -3.12 -16.97
N VAL A 73 -4.16 -3.77 -17.91
CA VAL A 73 -4.44 -3.22 -19.25
C VAL A 73 -5.31 -1.95 -19.22
N ARG A 74 -6.10 -1.74 -18.16
CA ARG A 74 -6.98 -0.56 -18.02
C ARG A 74 -6.23 0.70 -17.58
N PHE A 75 -5.01 0.54 -17.06
CA PHE A 75 -4.23 1.63 -16.50
C PHE A 75 -2.93 1.82 -17.28
N ASN A 76 -2.65 3.06 -17.65
CA ASN A 76 -1.38 3.43 -18.26
C ASN A 76 -0.36 3.76 -17.18
N GLU A 77 0.83 3.15 -17.24
CA GLU A 77 1.90 3.40 -16.26
C GLU A 77 2.37 4.86 -16.23
N LEU A 78 2.29 5.57 -17.35
CA LEU A 78 2.64 7.00 -17.40
C LEU A 78 1.68 7.84 -16.55
N ASP A 79 0.39 7.49 -16.55
CA ASP A 79 -0.64 8.20 -15.78
C ASP A 79 -0.54 7.91 -14.28
N LEU A 80 0.11 6.81 -13.88
CA LEU A 80 0.38 6.44 -12.49
C LEU A 80 1.57 7.19 -11.89
N LYS A 81 2.53 7.61 -12.72
CA LYS A 81 3.74 8.35 -12.33
C LYS A 81 3.61 9.85 -12.49
N ASP A 82 2.52 10.34 -13.07
CA ASP A 82 2.32 11.76 -13.31
C ASP A 82 2.26 12.55 -11.99
N ALA A 83 3.00 13.66 -11.91
CA ALA A 83 3.10 14.46 -10.69
C ALA A 83 1.81 15.25 -10.37
N GLY A 84 0.94 15.50 -11.35
CA GLY A 84 -0.31 16.24 -11.17
C GLY A 84 -1.52 15.34 -10.93
N LYS A 85 -1.70 14.32 -11.76
CA LYS A 85 -2.84 13.40 -11.74
C LYS A 85 -2.52 12.04 -11.13
N GLY A 86 -1.24 11.70 -10.96
CA GLY A 86 -0.82 10.36 -10.56
C GLY A 86 -1.43 9.90 -9.25
N GLN A 87 -1.59 10.78 -8.26
CA GLN A 87 -2.26 10.41 -7.01
C GLN A 87 -3.70 9.92 -7.26
N SER A 88 -4.49 10.67 -8.04
CA SER A 88 -5.87 10.28 -8.37
C SER A 88 -5.94 8.98 -9.17
N THR A 89 -4.97 8.73 -10.05
CA THR A 89 -4.89 7.49 -10.84
C THR A 89 -4.50 6.31 -9.97
N ARG A 90 -3.54 6.50 -9.05
CA ARG A 90 -3.11 5.49 -8.07
C ARG A 90 -4.25 5.09 -7.14
N ASP A 91 -5.01 6.07 -6.66
CA ASP A 91 -6.20 5.80 -5.83
C ASP A 91 -7.24 4.98 -6.57
N LYS A 92 -7.57 5.36 -7.82
CA LYS A 92 -8.50 4.58 -8.65
C LYS A 92 -8.02 3.15 -8.89
N PHE A 93 -6.73 2.97 -9.17
CA PHE A 93 -6.15 1.64 -9.33
C PHE A 93 -6.29 0.80 -8.07
N ALA A 94 -5.93 1.37 -6.91
CA ALA A 94 -6.05 0.67 -5.63
C ALA A 94 -7.51 0.32 -5.31
N ASP A 95 -8.46 1.22 -5.59
CA ASP A 95 -9.89 0.98 -5.40
C ASP A 95 -10.40 -0.16 -6.29
N GLU A 96 -10.04 -0.17 -7.58
CA GLU A 96 -10.44 -1.25 -8.49
C GLU A 96 -9.83 -2.60 -8.11
N LEU A 97 -8.56 -2.63 -7.72
CA LEU A 97 -7.91 -3.85 -7.23
C LEU A 97 -8.60 -4.39 -5.97
N TYR A 98 -8.93 -3.51 -5.04
CA TYR A 98 -9.64 -3.85 -3.81
C TYR A 98 -11.02 -4.44 -4.10
N LEU A 99 -11.79 -3.82 -5.01
CA LEU A 99 -13.08 -4.34 -5.43
C LEU A 99 -12.96 -5.66 -6.20
N PHE A 100 -11.90 -5.86 -6.97
CA PHE A 100 -11.64 -7.11 -7.67
C PHE A 100 -11.40 -8.26 -6.69
N LEU A 101 -10.59 -8.02 -5.65
CA LEU A 101 -10.23 -9.02 -4.64
C LEU A 101 -11.35 -9.33 -3.62
N LYS A 102 -12.28 -8.40 -3.40
CA LYS A 102 -13.44 -8.61 -2.50
C LYS A 102 -14.59 -9.40 -3.13
N ARG A 103 -14.55 -9.69 -4.43
CA ARG A 103 -15.56 -10.50 -5.14
C ARG A 103 -15.35 -11.98 -4.89
#